data_AF-A0A845ZUW1-F1
#
_entry.id   AF-A0A845ZUW1-F1
#
_cell.length_a   1.000
_cell.length_b   1.000
_cell.length_c   1.000
_cell.angle_alpha   90.00
_cell.angle_beta   90.00
_cell.angle_gamma   90.00
#
_symmetry.space_group_name_H-M   'P 1'
#
loop_
_entity.id
_entity.type
_entity.pdbx_description
1 polymer ?
#
loop_
_entity_poly.entity_id
_entity_poly.type
_entity_poly.pdbx_seq_one_letter_code
_entity_poly.pdbx_strand_id
1 'polypeptide(L)' 'MRVKICGITKPEQADAIAKLGATALGFICVP' A
#
# COMPACT_ATOMS: atom_id res chain seq x y z
N MET A 1 15.86 -2.86 -4.44
CA MET A 1 15.35 -2.02 -3.33
C MET A 1 13.96 -2.51 -2.96
N ARG A 2 13.58 -2.56 -1.67
CA ARG A 2 12.22 -2.90 -1.23
C ARG A 2 11.57 -1.66 -0.64
N VAL A 3 10.40 -1.28 -1.15
CA VAL A 3 9.65 -0.08 -0.75
C VAL A 3 8.31 -0.51 -0.13
N LYS A 4 7.99 0.05 1.04
CA LYS A 4 6.76 -0.19 1.80
C LYS A 4 5.94 1.09 1.90
N ILE A 5 4.64 1.01 1.58
CA ILE A 5 3.70 2.12 1.70
C ILE A 5 2.62 1.78 2.73
N CYS A 6 2.41 2.66 3.71
CA CYS A 6 1.43 2.49 4.79
C CYS A 6 0.33 3.55 4.73
N GLY A 7 -0.75 3.32 5.48
CA GLY A 7 -1.88 4.27 5.57
C GLY A 7 -2.81 4.19 4.37
N ILE A 8 -2.83 3.06 3.66
CA ILE A 8 -3.75 2.86 2.54
C ILE A 8 -5.15 2.61 3.10
N THR A 9 -6.14 3.32 2.54
CA THR A 9 -7.54 3.23 2.97
C THR A 9 -8.47 2.73 1.86
N LYS A 10 -8.00 2.71 0.60
CA LYS A 10 -8.77 2.27 -0.57
C LYS A 10 -8.06 1.11 -1.28
N PRO A 11 -8.75 -0.01 -1.61
CA PRO A 11 -8.15 -1.13 -2.33
C PRO A 11 -7.60 -0.77 -3.72
N GLU A 12 -8.28 0.12 -4.45
CA GLU A 12 -7.89 0.49 -5.82
C GLU A 12 -6.57 1.27 -5.83
N GLN A 13 -6.37 2.09 -4.81
CA GLN A 13 -5.10 2.79 -4.59
C GLN A 13 -3.98 1.78 -4.29
N ALA A 14 -4.26 0.75 -3.49
CA ALA A 14 -3.30 -0.29 -3.15
C ALA A 14 -2.81 -1.01 -4.41
N ASP A 15 -3.73 -1.35 -5.32
CA ASP A 15 -3.43 -1.98 -6.60
C ASP A 15 -2.57 -1.08 -7.51
N ALA A 16 -2.91 0.21 -7.63
CA ALA A 16 -2.11 1.17 -8.39
C ALA A 16 -0.68 1.29 -7.83
N ILE A 17 -0.52 1.34 -6.51
CA ILE A 17 0.79 1.43 -5.85
C ILE A 17 1.61 0.14 -6.03
N ALA A 18 0.97 -1.04 -5.97
CA ALA A 18 1.63 -2.30 -6.26
C ALA A 18 2.19 -2.33 -7.69
N LYS A 19 1.41 -1.87 -8.67
CA LYS A 19 1.81 -1.79 -10.08
C LYS A 19 2.97 -0.83 -10.34
N LEU A 20 3.12 0.21 -9.52
CA LEU A 20 4.26 1.14 -9.57
C LEU A 20 5.56 0.55 -8.97
N GLY A 21 5.50 -0.67 -8.41
CA GLY A 21 6.68 -1.38 -7.90
C GLY A 21 6.85 -1.35 -6.39
N ALA A 22 5.81 -0.98 -5.62
CA ALA A 22 5.85 -1.15 -4.17
C ALA A 22 5.86 -2.64 -3.82
N THR A 23 6.73 -3.02 -2.89
CA THR A 23 6.93 -4.43 -2.50
C THR A 23 6.12 -4.82 -1.26
N ALA A 24 5.57 -3.84 -0.55
CA ALA A 24 4.71 -4.06 0.61
C ALA A 24 3.71 -2.91 0.78
N LEU A 25 2.49 -3.26 1.20
CA LEU A 25 1.37 -2.34 1.40
C LEU A 25 0.81 -2.53 2.82
N GLY A 26 0.44 -1.44 3.49
CA GLY A 26 -0.07 -1.47 4.86
C GLY A 26 -1.38 -0.70 5.01
N PHE A 27 -2.40 -1.41 5.49
CA PHE A 27 -3.68 -0.86 5.92
C PHE A 27 -3.62 -0.67 7.44
N ILE A 28 -3.96 0.52 7.91
CA ILE A 28 -3.97 0.81 9.36
C ILE A 28 -5.37 0.49 9.87
N CYS A 29 -5.46 -0.42 10.84
CA CYS A 29 -6.71 -0.90 11.44
C CYS A 29 -6.89 -0.40 12.88
N VAL A 30 -6.41 0.81 13.19
CA VAL A 30 -6.68 1.43 14.50
C VAL A 30 -8.06 2.11 14.45
N PRO A 31 -8.84 2.09 15.55
CA PRO A 31 -10.11 2.79 15.62
C PRO A 31 -9.97 4.30 15.43
#